data_AF-A0A357EK23-F1
#
_entry.id   AF-A0A357EK23-F1
#
_cell.length_a   1.000
_cell.length_b   1.000
_cell.length_c   1.000
_cell.angle_alpha   90.00
_cell.angle_beta   90.00
_cell.angle_gamma   90.00
#
_symmetry.space_group_name_H-M   'P 1'
#
loop_
_entity.id
_entity.type
_entity.pdbx_description
1 polymer ?
#
loop_
_entity_poly.entity_id
_entity_poly.type
_entity_poly.pdbx_seq_one_letter_code
_entity_poly.pdbx_strand_id
1 'polypeptide(L)'
;SVRYATLRGPFSRLVDERGLTYHRGIPQSITPDEAQLLRVPSLSAHFLLTTEPVALDNRDPRWSAVLPADAPCTWQGHYALLAGPFVEAADDDHHVYRRGEPLEICSKTVAVLETNGYQPHFVMLNRAGEGVGGEAVTCSADGGCC
;
A
#
# COMPACT_ATOMS: atom_id res chain seq x y z
N SER A 1 28.34 6.13 5.61
CA SER A 1 27.52 5.06 4.97
C SER A 1 26.07 5.26 5.36
N VAL A 2 25.12 4.80 4.53
CA VAL A 2 23.68 4.79 4.88
C VAL A 2 23.47 3.99 6.15
N ARG A 3 22.62 4.50 7.04
CA ARG A 3 22.30 3.91 8.35
C ARG A 3 20.81 3.89 8.64
N TYR A 4 20.02 4.69 7.92
CA TYR A 4 18.59 4.82 8.16
C TYR A 4 17.81 4.68 6.86
N ALA A 5 16.61 4.10 6.99
CA ALA A 5 15.58 4.11 5.96
C ALA A 5 14.30 4.72 6.52
N THR A 6 13.66 5.55 5.70
CA THR A 6 12.32 6.08 5.98
C THR A 6 11.41 5.78 4.81
N LEU A 7 10.30 5.09 5.05
CA LEU A 7 9.29 4.84 4.03
C LEU A 7 8.59 6.15 3.66
N ARG A 8 8.52 6.43 2.36
CA ARG A 8 7.91 7.63 1.77
C ARG A 8 6.45 7.45 1.43
N GLY A 9 6.06 6.26 0.97
CA GLY A 9 4.71 5.94 0.50
C GLY A 9 4.69 5.27 -0.89
N PRO A 10 3.51 5.11 -1.50
CA PRO A 10 2.22 5.60 -1.01
C PRO A 10 1.66 4.78 0.16
N PHE A 11 2.16 3.56 0.37
CA PHE A 11 1.78 2.68 1.48
C PHE A 11 2.03 3.30 2.86
N SER A 12 1.12 3.06 3.80
CA SER A 12 1.28 3.46 5.20
C SER A 12 2.23 2.53 5.95
N ARG A 13 2.27 1.25 5.55
CA ARG A 13 3.15 0.21 6.07
C ARG A 13 3.59 -0.73 4.95
N LEU A 14 4.84 -1.18 5.00
CA LEU A 14 5.38 -2.22 4.12
C LEU A 14 6.10 -3.28 4.94
N VAL A 15 6.07 -4.52 4.45
CA VAL A 15 6.94 -5.60 4.91
C VAL A 15 7.75 -6.10 3.72
N ASP A 16 9.08 -6.07 3.84
CA ASP A 16 9.98 -6.56 2.78
C ASP A 16 10.09 -8.10 2.77
N GLU A 17 10.85 -8.65 1.82
CA GLU A 17 11.00 -10.11 1.72
C GLU A 17 11.84 -10.75 2.84
N ARG A 18 12.47 -9.94 3.70
CA ARG A 18 13.15 -10.38 4.92
C ARG A 18 12.25 -10.29 6.16
N GLY A 19 11.01 -9.81 6.01
CA GLY A 19 10.06 -9.64 7.10
C GLY A 19 10.26 -8.35 7.90
N LEU A 20 11.06 -7.40 7.42
CA LEU A 20 11.23 -6.12 8.09
C LEU A 20 10.05 -5.20 7.77
N THR A 21 9.44 -4.68 8.84
CA THR A 21 8.31 -3.76 8.76
C THR A 21 8.79 -2.32 8.74
N TYR A 22 8.28 -1.52 7.81
CA TYR A 22 8.53 -0.09 7.73
C TYR A 22 7.22 0.67 7.81
N HIS A 23 7.20 1.74 8.60
CA HIS A 23 6.07 2.65 8.71
C HIS A 23 6.40 3.98 8.03
N ARG A 24 5.43 4.51 7.27
CA ARG A 24 5.63 5.74 6.50
C ARG A 24 6.02 6.90 7.42
N GLY A 25 7.08 7.60 7.04
CA GLY A 25 7.59 8.77 7.76
C GLY A 25 8.40 8.47 9.03
N ILE A 26 8.47 7.22 9.49
CA ILE A 26 9.23 6.85 10.69
C ILE A 26 10.61 6.32 10.26
N PRO A 27 11.71 6.99 10.66
CA PRO A 27 13.06 6.52 10.34
C PRO A 27 13.40 5.29 11.17
N GLN A 28 13.95 4.27 10.51
CA GLN A 28 14.43 3.05 11.14
C GLN A 28 15.92 2.86 10.85
N SER A 29 16.70 2.47 11.86
CA SER A 29 18.09 2.05 11.69
C SER A 29 18.14 0.77 10.87
N ILE A 30 19.05 0.71 9.90
CA ILE A 30 19.23 -0.44 9.02
C ILE A 30 20.68 -0.88 8.92
N THR A 31 20.88 -2.17 8.65
CA THR A 31 22.20 -2.76 8.37
C THR A 31 22.68 -2.44 6.95
N PRO A 32 23.98 -2.62 6.63
CA PRO A 32 24.47 -2.46 5.26
C PRO A 32 23.77 -3.37 4.24
N ASP A 33 23.44 -4.60 4.62
CA ASP A 33 22.76 -5.56 3.74
C ASP A 33 21.31 -5.14 3.46
N GLU A 34 20.60 -4.64 4.47
CA GLU A 34 19.28 -4.03 4.31
C GLU A 34 19.35 -2.79 3.42
N ALA A 35 20.36 -1.94 3.61
CA ALA A 35 20.57 -0.78 2.74
C ALA A 35 20.82 -1.18 1.29
N GLN A 36 21.49 -2.31 1.03
CA GLN A 36 21.69 -2.83 -0.32
C GLN A 36 20.38 -3.34 -0.92
N LEU A 37 19.57 -4.05 -0.14
CA LEU A 37 18.24 -4.49 -0.56
C LEU A 37 17.37 -3.29 -0.95
N LEU A 38 17.24 -2.30 -0.07
CA LEU A 38 16.36 -1.14 -0.31
C LEU A 38 16.82 -0.25 -1.49
N ARG A 39 18.02 -0.48 -2.04
CA ARG A 39 18.52 0.21 -3.24
C ARG A 39 18.08 -0.42 -4.56
N VAL A 40 17.50 -1.62 -4.55
CA VAL A 40 17.03 -2.24 -5.80
C VAL A 40 15.91 -1.39 -6.42
N PRO A 41 15.80 -1.30 -7.76
CA PRO A 41 14.87 -0.38 -8.41
C PRO A 41 13.42 -0.50 -7.94
N SER A 42 12.94 -1.72 -7.67
CA SER A 42 11.57 -1.99 -7.20
C SER A 42 11.27 -1.49 -5.79
N LEU A 43 12.29 -1.25 -4.95
CA LEU A 43 12.12 -0.76 -3.57
C LEU A 43 12.55 0.70 -3.45
N SER A 44 13.62 1.10 -4.16
CA SER A 44 14.29 2.39 -3.98
C SER A 44 13.38 3.62 -4.10
N ALA A 45 12.34 3.55 -4.94
CA ALA A 45 11.38 4.63 -5.10
C ALA A 45 10.59 4.94 -3.81
N HIS A 46 10.40 3.94 -2.94
CA HIS A 46 9.60 4.03 -1.72
C HIS A 46 10.41 4.47 -0.50
N PHE A 47 11.74 4.46 -0.55
CA PHE A 47 12.57 4.72 0.62
C PHE A 47 13.44 5.96 0.46
N LEU A 48 13.54 6.71 1.55
CA LEU A 48 14.59 7.70 1.76
C LEU A 48 15.71 7.03 2.56
N LEU A 49 16.89 6.89 1.96
CA LEU A 49 18.06 6.29 2.61
C LEU A 49 19.07 7.38 3.02
N THR A 50 19.39 7.45 4.30
CA THR A 50 20.19 8.55 4.88
C THR A 50 21.24 8.06 5.88
N THR A 51 22.18 8.93 6.23
CA THR A 51 23.18 8.68 7.28
C THR A 51 22.68 9.04 8.68
N GLU A 52 21.74 9.97 8.76
CA GLU A 52 21.06 10.44 9.99
C GLU A 52 19.55 10.11 9.91
N PRO A 53 18.86 9.95 11.05
CA PRO A 53 17.42 9.66 11.05
C PRO A 53 16.63 10.87 10.54
N VAL A 54 15.85 10.70 9.48
CA VAL A 54 14.98 11.74 8.91
C VAL A 54 13.54 11.28 8.98
N ALA A 55 12.76 11.89 9.86
CA ALA A 55 11.31 11.72 9.89
C ALA A 55 10.64 12.54 8.78
N LEU A 56 9.53 12.03 8.25
CA LEU A 56 8.70 12.73 7.27
C LEU A 56 7.29 12.87 7.83
N ASP A 57 6.70 14.05 7.70
CA ASP A 57 5.30 14.31 8.01
C ASP A 57 4.55 14.75 6.75
N ASN A 58 3.25 15.03 6.90
CA ASN A 58 2.39 15.43 5.79
C ASN A 58 2.73 16.80 5.16
N ARG A 59 3.71 17.53 5.70
CA ARG A 59 4.21 18.79 5.13
C ARG A 59 5.48 18.58 4.29
N ASP A 60 6.10 17.41 4.38
CA ASP A 60 7.30 17.09 3.58
C ASP A 60 6.88 16.65 2.17
N PRO A 61 7.41 17.26 1.10
CA PRO A 61 7.04 16.90 -0.29
C PRO A 61 7.46 15.47 -0.68
N ARG A 62 8.33 14.83 0.11
CA ARG A 62 8.75 13.44 -0.10
C ARG A 62 7.78 12.44 0.54
N TRP A 63 6.90 12.89 1.44
CA TRP A 63 5.84 12.09 2.05
C TRP A 63 4.68 11.96 1.05
N SER A 64 4.27 10.72 0.79
CA SER A 64 3.22 10.39 -0.16
C SER A 64 2.18 9.53 0.53
N ALA A 65 0.98 10.08 0.68
CA ALA A 65 -0.21 9.33 1.10
C ALA A 65 -1.28 9.48 0.03
N VAL A 66 -2.15 8.49 -0.06
CA VAL A 66 -3.32 8.54 -0.95
C VAL A 66 -4.52 8.14 -0.10
N LEU A 67 -5.24 9.16 0.37
CA LEU A 67 -6.41 8.96 1.21
C LEU A 67 -7.62 8.61 0.33
N PRO A 68 -8.48 7.67 0.76
CA PRO A 68 -9.72 7.40 0.06
C PRO A 68 -10.64 8.64 0.10
N ALA A 69 -11.47 8.79 -0.92
CA ALA A 69 -12.49 9.83 -0.92
C ALA A 69 -13.55 9.58 0.17
N ASP A 70 -14.09 10.66 0.73
CA ASP A 70 -15.25 10.61 1.63
C ASP A 70 -16.53 10.38 0.80
N ALA A 71 -16.75 9.12 0.42
CA ALA A 71 -17.85 8.67 -0.41
C ALA A 71 -18.37 7.30 0.07
N PRO A 72 -19.62 6.92 -0.28
CA PRO A 72 -20.15 5.61 0.07
C PRO A 72 -19.29 4.46 -0.47
N CYS A 73 -18.96 3.50 0.41
CA CYS A 73 -18.23 2.29 0.05
C CYS A 73 -19.21 1.26 -0.50
N THR A 74 -19.07 0.93 -1.79
CA THR A 74 -19.95 -0.02 -2.48
C THR A 74 -19.14 -1.18 -3.03
N TRP A 75 -19.62 -2.40 -2.77
CA TRP A 75 -19.03 -3.61 -3.34
C TRP A 75 -19.45 -3.77 -4.79
N GLN A 76 -18.50 -4.08 -5.68
CA GLN A 76 -18.75 -4.21 -7.12
C GLN A 76 -18.08 -5.45 -7.75
N GLY A 77 -17.71 -6.45 -6.93
CA GLY A 77 -17.07 -7.68 -7.42
C GLY A 77 -15.55 -7.60 -7.58
N HIS A 78 -14.91 -6.54 -7.05
CA HIS A 78 -13.47 -6.32 -7.18
C HIS A 78 -12.66 -6.99 -6.07
N TYR A 79 -11.53 -7.56 -6.48
CA TYR A 79 -10.47 -8.03 -5.62
C TYR A 79 -9.14 -7.40 -6.02
N ALA A 80 -8.34 -7.00 -5.03
CA ALA A 80 -6.97 -6.55 -5.22
C ALA A 80 -5.99 -7.67 -4.89
N LEU A 81 -5.05 -7.93 -5.79
CA LEU A 81 -3.95 -8.85 -5.58
C LEU A 81 -2.63 -8.06 -5.55
N LEU A 82 -1.93 -8.08 -4.42
CA LEU A 82 -0.60 -7.48 -4.32
C LEU A 82 0.39 -8.30 -5.16
N ALA A 83 0.95 -7.68 -6.19
CA ALA A 83 1.94 -8.21 -7.11
C ALA A 83 3.30 -7.48 -7.01
N GLY A 84 3.44 -6.54 -6.07
CA GLY A 84 4.66 -5.79 -5.80
C GLY A 84 5.78 -6.62 -5.16
N PRO A 85 6.96 -6.00 -4.93
CA PRO A 85 8.13 -6.67 -4.35
C PRO A 85 7.98 -6.99 -2.85
N PHE A 86 6.99 -6.41 -2.18
CA PHE A 86 6.72 -6.56 -0.75
C PHE A 86 5.99 -7.87 -0.46
N VAL A 87 6.15 -8.43 0.74
CA VAL A 87 5.35 -9.59 1.17
C VAL A 87 3.99 -9.16 1.71
N GLU A 88 3.94 -7.97 2.31
CA GLU A 88 2.73 -7.36 2.83
C GLU A 88 2.81 -5.84 2.67
N ALA A 89 1.66 -5.21 2.43
CA ALA A 89 1.53 -3.77 2.36
C ALA A 89 0.21 -3.32 3.00
N ALA A 90 0.18 -2.13 3.59
CA ALA A 90 -1.04 -1.51 4.06
C ALA A 90 -1.25 -0.12 3.44
N ASP A 91 -2.49 0.23 3.19
CA ASP A 91 -2.89 1.56 2.74
C ASP A 91 -3.34 2.46 3.90
N ASP A 92 -3.88 3.62 3.55
CA ASP A 92 -4.32 4.64 4.51
C ASP A 92 -5.72 4.38 5.10
N ASP A 93 -6.45 3.38 4.59
CA ASP A 93 -7.78 2.98 5.05
C ASP A 93 -7.74 1.65 5.84
N HIS A 94 -6.54 1.25 6.29
CA HIS A 94 -6.25 0.05 7.10
C HIS A 94 -6.37 -1.30 6.39
N HIS A 95 -6.49 -1.34 5.05
CA HIS A 95 -6.42 -2.61 4.33
C HIS A 95 -5.02 -3.20 4.46
N VAL A 96 -4.94 -4.53 4.61
CA VAL A 96 -3.68 -5.27 4.63
C VAL A 96 -3.65 -6.24 3.45
N TYR A 97 -2.81 -5.93 2.47
CA TYR A 97 -2.63 -6.72 1.27
C TYR A 97 -1.45 -7.67 1.44
N ARG A 98 -1.68 -8.97 1.29
CA ARG A 98 -0.64 -9.99 1.31
C ARG A 98 -0.31 -10.43 -0.11
N ARG A 99 0.97 -10.57 -0.41
CA ARG A 99 1.43 -10.90 -1.76
C ARG A 99 0.87 -12.26 -2.19
N GLY A 100 0.19 -12.28 -3.34
CA GLY A 100 -0.41 -13.49 -3.89
C GLY A 100 -1.78 -13.87 -3.30
N GLU A 101 -2.28 -13.13 -2.30
CA GLU A 101 -3.60 -13.37 -1.70
C GLU A 101 -4.60 -12.27 -2.16
N PRO A 102 -5.67 -12.63 -2.90
CA PRO A 102 -6.69 -11.66 -3.30
C PRO A 102 -7.47 -11.14 -2.09
N LEU A 103 -7.54 -9.82 -1.93
CA LEU A 103 -8.36 -9.13 -0.93
C LEU A 103 -9.59 -8.53 -1.60
N GLU A 104 -10.78 -8.77 -1.05
CA GLU A 104 -12.01 -8.13 -1.49
C GLU A 104 -11.99 -6.64 -1.17
N ILE A 105 -12.38 -5.79 -2.13
CA ILE A 105 -12.27 -4.34 -1.99
C ILE A 105 -13.49 -3.60 -2.56
N CYS A 106 -13.79 -2.43 -1.99
CA CYS A 106 -14.87 -1.57 -2.44
C CYS A 106 -14.41 -0.56 -3.50
N SER A 107 -15.37 0.13 -4.11
CA SER A 107 -15.13 1.16 -5.13
C SER A 107 -14.18 2.28 -4.72
N LYS A 108 -14.16 2.69 -3.44
CA LYS A 108 -13.17 3.68 -2.93
C LYS A 108 -11.75 3.14 -3.04
N THR A 109 -11.55 1.91 -2.59
CA THR A 109 -10.23 1.26 -2.58
C THR A 109 -9.77 1.02 -4.02
N VAL A 110 -10.65 0.63 -4.93
CA VAL A 110 -10.34 0.59 -6.38
C VAL A 110 -9.75 1.92 -6.84
N ALA A 111 -10.43 3.04 -6.55
CA ALA A 111 -9.95 4.36 -6.96
C ALA A 111 -8.58 4.73 -6.34
N VAL A 112 -8.31 4.34 -5.09
CA VAL A 112 -7.00 4.52 -4.45
C VAL A 112 -5.92 3.68 -5.14
N LEU A 113 -6.21 2.41 -5.41
CA LEU A 113 -5.25 1.48 -6.01
C LEU A 113 -4.97 1.76 -7.49
N GLU A 114 -5.86 2.46 -8.18
CA GLU A 114 -5.66 2.95 -9.56
C GLU A 114 -4.75 4.19 -9.65
N THR A 115 -4.42 4.83 -8.52
CA THR A 115 -3.49 5.96 -8.54
C THR A 115 -2.07 5.53 -8.90
N ASN A 116 -1.30 6.44 -9.52
CA ASN A 116 0.05 6.15 -10.04
C ASN A 116 1.02 5.54 -9.00
N GLY A 117 0.84 5.82 -7.71
CA GLY A 117 1.69 5.26 -6.66
C GLY A 117 1.40 3.78 -6.37
N TYR A 118 0.13 3.36 -6.48
CA TYR A 118 -0.31 2.01 -6.14
C TYR A 118 -0.40 1.10 -7.36
N GLN A 119 -0.88 1.63 -8.50
CA GLN A 119 -1.22 0.88 -9.70
C GLN A 119 -0.13 -0.12 -10.15
N PRO A 120 1.18 0.21 -10.12
CA PRO A 120 2.21 -0.74 -10.53
C PRO A 120 2.35 -1.98 -9.63
N HIS A 121 1.78 -1.96 -8.43
CA HIS A 121 1.92 -3.02 -7.42
C HIS A 121 0.70 -3.95 -7.32
N PHE A 122 -0.40 -3.64 -8.01
CA PHE A 122 -1.66 -4.37 -7.87
C PHE A 122 -2.15 -4.94 -9.19
N VAL A 123 -2.69 -6.14 -9.12
CA VAL A 123 -3.56 -6.70 -10.15
C VAL A 123 -4.99 -6.63 -9.64
N MET A 124 -5.84 -5.97 -10.41
CA MET A 124 -7.26 -5.86 -10.13
C MET A 124 -8.00 -7.01 -10.82
N LEU A 125 -8.71 -7.81 -10.04
CA LEU A 125 -9.57 -8.89 -10.53
C LEU A 125 -11.02 -8.47 -10.37
N ASN A 126 -11.85 -8.65 -11.39
CA ASN A 126 -13.30 -8.53 -11.26
C ASN A 126 -13.92 -9.91 -11.53
N ARG A 127 -14.60 -10.47 -10.52
CA ARG A 127 -15.28 -11.78 -10.62
C ARG A 127 -16.77 -11.66 -10.95
N ALA A 128 -17.31 -10.45 -11.02
CA ALA A 128 -18.62 -10.22 -11.60
C ALA A 128 -18.49 -10.28 -13.13
N GLY A 129 -18.84 -11.43 -13.72
CA GLY A 129 -18.79 -11.63 -15.18
C GLY A 129 -19.69 -10.68 -15.99
N GLU A 130 -20.61 -9.97 -15.32
CA GLU A 130 -21.43 -8.86 -15.81
C GLU A 130 -21.65 -7.85 -14.68
N GLY A 131 -21.92 -6.59 -15.02
CA GLY A 131 -22.21 -5.54 -14.03
C GLY A 131 -23.32 -5.98 -13.08
N VAL A 132 -23.08 -5.85 -11.77
CA VAL A 132 -23.96 -6.35 -10.71
C VAL A 132 -25.36 -5.76 -10.89
N GLY A 133 -26.30 -6.55 -11.41
CA GLY A 133 -27.70 -6.18 -11.64
C GLY A 133 -28.59 -6.25 -10.40
N GLY A 134 -28.01 -6.07 -9.22
CA GLY A 134 -28.70 -6.11 -7.92
C GLY A 134 -28.46 -4.84 -7.12
N GLU A 135 -29.38 -4.52 -6.22
CA GLU A 135 -29.32 -3.36 -5.33
C GLU A 135 -27.93 -3.21 -4.70
N ALA A 136 -27.34 -2.01 -4.78
CA ALA A 136 -25.96 -1.76 -4.37
C ALA A 136 -25.76 -2.18 -2.91
N VAL A 137 -24.91 -3.19 -2.67
CA VAL A 137 -24.56 -3.63 -1.32
C VAL A 137 -23.61 -2.58 -0.74
N THR A 138 -24.12 -1.82 0.23
CA THR A 138 -23.30 -0.91 1.03
C THR A 138 -22.46 -1.76 1.98
N CYS A 139 -21.14 -1.58 1.94
CA CYS A 139 -20.22 -2.39 2.73
C CYS A 139 -20.44 -2.10 4.23
N SER A 140 -20.36 -3.13 5.07
CA SER A 140 -20.57 -3.02 6.53
C SER A 140 -19.29 -3.40 7.27
N ALA A 141 -19.03 -2.77 8.42
CA ALA A 141 -17.79 -2.94 9.18
C ALA A 141 -17.54 -4.39 9.63
N ASP A 142 -18.60 -5.21 9.78
CA ASP A 142 -18.51 -6.56 10.37
C ASP A 142 -18.84 -7.70 9.38
N GLY A 143 -19.20 -7.38 8.13
CA GLY A 143 -19.77 -8.34 7.17
C GLY A 143 -18.99 -8.53 5.86
N GLY A 144 -17.90 -7.80 5.67
CA GLY A 144 -17.07 -7.79 4.45
C GLY A 144 -17.22 -6.51 3.63
N CYS A 145 -16.15 -6.22 2.86
CA CYS A 145 -15.93 -5.07 1.96
C CYS A 145 -15.32 -3.79 2.60
N CYS A 146 -14.36 -3.97 3.52
CA CYS A 146 -13.18 -3.14 3.85
C CYS A 146 -12.57 -3.67 5.14
#